data_AF-A0A537T3N8-F1
#
_entry.id   AF-A0A537T3N8-F1
#
_cell.length_a   1.000
_cell.length_b   1.000
_cell.length_c   1.000
_cell.angle_alpha   90.00
_cell.angle_beta   90.00
_cell.angle_gamma   90.00
#
_symmetry.space_group_name_H-M   'P 1'
#
loop_
_entity.id
_entity.type
_entity.pdbx_description
1 polymer ?
#
loop_
_entity_poly.entity_id
_entity_poly.type
_entity_poly.pdbx_seq_one_letter_code
_entity_poly.pdbx_strand_id
1 'polypeptide(L)'
;MIQVVLVGLGAGAAAALMFASVVSGSIAATFLFYLAPLPIFIAALGWNHLAGLIAAAVATAAVTIVSATFFMAVAVVAFGAWWLGYSALLARPASNGGAGALEWYPAGRLVLWAAVIGTLV
;
A
#
# COMPACT_ATOMS: atom_id res chain seq x y z
N MET A 1 -1.98 -19.80 -4.79
CA MET A 1 -1.33 -18.70 -5.54
C MET A 1 -2.32 -17.83 -6.32
N ILE A 2 -3.32 -18.42 -7.01
CA ILE A 2 -4.36 -17.67 -7.73
C ILE A 2 -5.09 -16.62 -6.87
N GLN A 3 -5.41 -16.95 -5.61
CA GLN A 3 -6.09 -16.04 -4.68
C GLN A 3 -5.30 -14.76 -4.40
N VAL A 4 -3.97 -14.85 -4.26
CA VAL A 4 -3.09 -13.69 -4.01
C VAL A 4 -3.15 -12.71 -5.18
N VAL A 5 -3.20 -13.24 -6.41
CA VAL A 5 -3.32 -12.44 -7.63
C VAL A 5 -4.69 -11.77 -7.70
N LEU A 6 -5.78 -12.51 -7.44
CA LEU A 6 -7.14 -11.96 -7.48
C LEU A 6 -7.36 -10.88 -6.42
N VAL A 7 -6.85 -11.09 -5.20
CA VAL A 7 -6.90 -10.09 -4.13
C VAL A 7 -6.10 -8.86 -4.52
N GLY A 8 -4.89 -9.03 -5.08
CA GLY A 8 -4.08 -7.92 -5.55
C GLY A 8 -4.77 -7.10 -6.65
N LEU A 9 -5.36 -7.78 -7.65
CA LEU A 9 -6.11 -7.12 -8.72
C LEU A 9 -7.31 -6.34 -8.19
N GLY A 10 -8.12 -6.95 -7.31
CA GLY A 10 -9.30 -6.31 -6.73
C GLY A 10 -8.94 -5.11 -5.85
N ALA A 11 -7.93 -5.26 -4.98
CA ALA A 11 -7.45 -4.18 -4.13
C ALA A 11 -6.82 -3.04 -4.95
N GLY A 12 -6.04 -3.36 -5.98
CA GLY A 12 -5.45 -2.36 -6.87
C GLY A 12 -6.49 -1.58 -7.64
N ALA A 13 -7.54 -2.24 -8.14
CA ALA A 13 -8.66 -1.57 -8.81
C ALA A 13 -9.43 -0.65 -7.85
N ALA A 14 -9.69 -1.09 -6.61
CA ALA A 14 -10.34 -0.26 -5.60
C ALA A 14 -9.48 0.97 -5.24
N ALA A 15 -8.17 0.78 -5.04
CA ALA A 15 -7.23 1.86 -4.80
C ALA A 15 -7.17 2.86 -5.96
N ALA A 16 -7.17 2.37 -7.21
CA ALA A 16 -7.21 3.21 -8.40
C ALA A 16 -8.45 4.11 -8.45
N LEU A 17 -9.64 3.55 -8.16
CA LEU A 17 -10.89 4.31 -8.14
C LEU A 17 -10.91 5.36 -7.03
N MET A 18 -10.42 4.99 -5.85
CA MET A 18 -10.26 5.92 -4.72
C MET A 18 -9.31 7.07 -5.06
N PHE A 19 -8.17 6.78 -5.71
CA PHE A 19 -7.25 7.80 -6.19
C PHE A 19 -7.87 8.69 -7.27
N ALA A 20 -8.51 8.08 -8.27
CA ALA A 20 -9.11 8.77 -9.41
C ALA A 20 -10.22 9.76 -8.99
N SER A 21 -10.83 9.56 -7.82
CA SER A 21 -11.82 10.49 -7.27
C SER A 21 -11.33 11.94 -7.19
N VAL A 22 -10.01 12.15 -7.05
CA VAL A 22 -9.37 13.48 -6.95
C VAL A 22 -9.71 14.39 -8.13
N VAL A 23 -10.00 13.81 -9.30
CA VAL A 23 -10.38 14.55 -10.52
C VAL A 23 -11.69 15.33 -10.35
N SER A 24 -12.58 14.89 -9.44
CA SER A 24 -13.85 15.56 -9.20
C SER A 24 -13.71 16.91 -8.48
N GLY A 25 -12.59 17.18 -7.80
CA GLY A 25 -12.38 18.40 -7.02
C GLY A 25 -13.31 18.57 -5.80
N SER A 26 -14.12 17.56 -5.46
CA SER A 26 -15.06 17.63 -4.33
C SER A 26 -14.38 17.38 -2.99
N ILE A 27 -14.96 17.90 -1.90
CA ILE A 27 -14.49 17.61 -0.53
C ILE A 27 -14.54 16.11 -0.22
N ALA A 28 -15.57 15.42 -0.72
CA ALA A 28 -15.71 13.97 -0.55
C ALA A 28 -14.54 13.20 -1.23
N ALA A 29 -14.07 13.67 -2.38
CA ALA A 29 -12.93 13.07 -3.07
C ALA A 29 -11.62 13.21 -2.29
N THR A 30 -11.44 14.27 -1.51
CA THR A 30 -10.27 14.39 -0.62
C THR A 30 -10.20 13.21 0.34
N PHE A 31 -11.32 12.82 0.94
CA PHE A 31 -11.37 11.64 1.82
C PHE A 31 -11.05 10.35 1.07
N LEU A 32 -11.66 10.14 -0.10
CA LEU A 32 -11.41 8.94 -0.90
C LEU A 32 -9.93 8.85 -1.35
N PHE A 33 -9.33 9.96 -1.75
CA PHE A 33 -7.92 10.03 -2.11
C PHE A 33 -7.02 9.63 -0.93
N TYR A 34 -7.26 10.15 0.28
CA TYR A 34 -6.51 9.76 1.48
C TYR A 34 -6.72 8.29 1.88
N LEU A 35 -7.86 7.70 1.50
CA LEU A 35 -8.16 6.29 1.74
C LEU A 35 -7.61 5.36 0.63
N ALA A 36 -7.09 5.90 -0.47
CA ALA A 36 -6.56 5.10 -1.59
C ALA A 36 -5.46 4.08 -1.20
N PRO A 37 -4.60 4.32 -0.19
CA PRO A 37 -3.68 3.30 0.34
C PRO A 37 -4.36 2.10 1.01
N LEU A 38 -5.57 2.26 1.58
CA LEU A 38 -6.18 1.25 2.44
C LEU A 38 -6.42 -0.10 1.76
N PRO A 39 -6.96 -0.18 0.52
CA PRO A 39 -7.10 -1.46 -0.16
C PRO A 39 -5.76 -2.20 -0.31
N ILE A 40 -4.66 -1.47 -0.55
CA ILE A 40 -3.31 -2.02 -0.69
C ILE A 40 -2.81 -2.54 0.66
N PHE A 41 -3.02 -1.80 1.75
CA PHE A 41 -2.71 -2.27 3.10
C PHE A 41 -3.47 -3.54 3.46
N ILE A 42 -4.77 -3.60 3.16
CA ILE A 42 -5.60 -4.78 3.42
C ILE A 42 -5.06 -5.99 2.66
N ALA A 43 -4.70 -5.82 1.38
CA ALA A 43 -4.11 -6.89 0.58
C ALA A 43 -2.74 -7.35 1.11
N ALA A 44 -1.86 -6.39 1.44
CA ALA A 44 -0.51 -6.67 1.93
C ALA A 44 -0.54 -7.40 3.28
N LEU A 45 -1.24 -6.83 4.27
CA LEU A 45 -1.27 -7.31 5.65
C LEU A 45 -2.21 -8.50 5.86
N GLY A 46 -3.33 -8.55 5.13
CA GLY A 46 -4.34 -9.59 5.30
C GLY A 46 -4.02 -10.90 4.58
N TRP A 47 -3.24 -10.85 3.48
CA TRP A 47 -2.91 -12.02 2.69
C TRP A 47 -1.41 -12.25 2.56
N ASN A 48 -0.71 -11.37 1.85
CA ASN A 48 0.72 -11.47 1.59
C ASN A 48 1.24 -10.16 1.00
N HIS A 49 2.50 -9.81 1.26
CA HIS A 49 3.16 -8.67 0.62
C HIS A 49 3.09 -8.72 -0.92
N LEU A 50 3.05 -9.91 -1.54
CA LEU A 50 2.88 -10.05 -2.99
C LEU A 50 1.50 -9.60 -3.46
N ALA A 51 0.43 -9.83 -2.68
CA ALA A 51 -0.89 -9.29 -3.03
C ALA A 51 -0.88 -7.75 -2.98
N GLY A 52 -0.23 -7.18 -1.96
CA GLY A 52 0.00 -5.73 -1.88
C GLY A 52 0.84 -5.18 -3.03
N LEU A 53 1.89 -5.89 -3.46
CA LEU A 53 2.75 -5.48 -4.58
C LEU A 53 1.96 -5.47 -5.90
N ILE A 54 1.17 -6.53 -6.15
CA ILE A 54 0.28 -6.60 -7.31
C ILE A 54 -0.75 -5.46 -7.24
N ALA A 55 -1.35 -5.21 -6.07
CA ALA A 55 -2.29 -4.11 -5.90
C ALA A 55 -1.66 -2.75 -6.22
N ALA A 56 -0.43 -2.51 -5.75
CA ALA A 56 0.28 -1.27 -6.02
C ALA A 56 0.59 -1.08 -7.52
N ALA A 57 1.04 -2.15 -8.18
CA ALA A 57 1.30 -2.14 -9.61
C ALA A 57 0.02 -1.92 -10.43
N VAL A 58 -1.07 -2.59 -10.06
CA VAL A 58 -2.38 -2.47 -10.73
C VAL A 58 -2.95 -1.06 -10.54
N ALA A 59 -2.91 -0.50 -9.33
CA ALA A 59 -3.38 0.85 -9.08
C ALA A 59 -2.60 1.88 -9.91
N THR A 60 -1.27 1.76 -9.91
CA THR A 60 -0.37 2.61 -10.69
C THR A 60 -0.67 2.51 -12.17
N ALA A 61 -0.77 1.29 -12.72
CA ALA A 61 -1.06 1.07 -14.13
C ALA A 61 -2.44 1.61 -14.53
N ALA A 62 -3.48 1.30 -13.76
CA ALA A 62 -4.85 1.73 -14.05
C ALA A 62 -4.98 3.26 -14.08
N VAL A 63 -4.42 3.97 -13.11
CA VAL A 63 -4.45 5.44 -13.07
C VAL A 63 -3.60 6.03 -14.20
N THR A 64 -2.41 5.48 -14.46
CA THR A 64 -1.50 5.98 -15.50
C THR A 64 -2.06 5.82 -16.91
N ILE A 65 -2.76 4.71 -17.19
CA ILE A 65 -3.45 4.49 -18.47
C ILE A 65 -4.49 5.58 -18.74
N VAL A 66 -5.19 6.03 -17.71
CA VAL A 66 -6.20 7.09 -17.83
C VAL A 66 -5.55 8.46 -17.93
N SER A 67 -4.49 8.72 -17.15
CA SER A 67 -3.76 9.98 -17.19
C SER A 67 -2.33 9.80 -16.69
N ALA A 68 -1.37 9.94 -17.61
CA ALA A 68 0.06 9.84 -17.32
C ALA A 68 0.55 10.93 -16.35
N THR A 69 -0.15 12.06 -16.25
CA THR A 69 0.16 13.15 -15.31
C THR A 69 0.15 12.67 -13.85
N PHE A 70 -0.68 11.68 -13.51
CA PHE A 70 -0.78 11.16 -12.15
C PHE A 70 0.22 10.05 -11.83
N PHE A 71 1.06 9.62 -12.79
CA PHE A 71 1.97 8.49 -12.63
C PHE A 71 2.80 8.55 -11.34
N MET A 72 3.48 9.67 -11.09
CA MET A 72 4.33 9.81 -9.90
C MET A 72 3.51 9.79 -8.61
N ALA A 73 2.40 10.52 -8.57
CA ALA A 73 1.55 10.61 -7.39
C ALA A 73 0.95 9.25 -7.00
N VAL A 74 0.37 8.52 -7.96
CA VAL A 74 -0.17 7.19 -7.69
C VAL A 74 0.93 6.19 -7.31
N ALA A 75 2.10 6.26 -7.95
CA ALA A 75 3.20 5.35 -7.64
C ALA A 75 3.72 5.56 -6.20
N VAL A 76 3.92 6.81 -5.77
CA VAL A 76 4.35 7.12 -4.40
C VAL A 76 3.33 6.61 -3.37
N VAL A 77 2.05 6.90 -3.58
CA VAL A 77 0.97 6.46 -2.67
C VAL A 77 0.87 4.93 -2.62
N ALA A 78 0.86 4.28 -3.79
CA ALA A 78 0.62 2.86 -3.90
C ALA A 78 1.81 2.01 -3.42
N PHE A 79 3.02 2.32 -3.89
CA PHE A 79 4.23 1.60 -3.46
C PHE A 79 4.64 1.98 -2.05
N GLY A 80 4.36 3.20 -1.58
CA GLY A 80 4.53 3.57 -0.18
C GLY A 80 3.65 2.74 0.75
N ALA A 81 2.38 2.52 0.39
CA ALA A 81 1.48 1.65 1.15
C ALA A 81 1.98 0.19 1.19
N TRP A 82 2.41 -0.34 0.04
CA TRP A 82 3.02 -1.67 -0.02
C TRP A 82 4.29 -1.76 0.84
N TRP A 83 5.19 -0.79 0.76
CA TRP A 83 6.46 -0.77 1.51
C TRP A 83 6.24 -0.85 3.02
N LEU A 84 5.29 -0.04 3.52
CA LEU A 84 4.92 -0.05 4.93
C LEU A 84 4.26 -1.37 5.34
N GLY A 85 3.37 -1.92 4.50
CA GLY A 85 2.76 -3.22 4.72
C GLY A 85 3.79 -4.35 4.75
N TYR A 86 4.73 -4.36 3.81
CA TYR A 86 5.83 -5.32 3.77
C TYR A 86 6.72 -5.20 5.01
N SER A 87 7.12 -3.98 5.37
CA SER A 87 7.95 -3.73 6.56
C SER A 87 7.27 -4.23 7.84
N ALA A 88 5.96 -4.03 7.98
CA ALA A 88 5.20 -4.52 9.12
C ALA A 88 5.15 -6.06 9.22
N LEU A 89 5.33 -6.76 8.10
CA LEU A 89 5.39 -8.22 8.05
C LEU A 89 6.79 -8.80 8.26
N LEU A 90 7.83 -7.95 8.31
CA LEU A 90 9.19 -8.41 8.59
C LEU A 90 9.31 -8.82 10.06
N ALA A 91 9.52 -10.12 10.27
CA ALA A 91 9.83 -10.71 11.56
C ALA A 91 11.03 -11.63 11.42
N ARG A 92 11.90 -11.65 12.44
CA ARG A 92 13.02 -12.59 12.54
C ARG A 92 12.96 -13.35 13.88
N PRO A 93 13.56 -14.55 13.99
CA PRO A 93 13.71 -15.21 15.27
C PRO A 93 14.47 -14.32 16.26
N ALA A 94 13.91 -14.12 17.45
CA ALA A 94 14.56 -13.34 18.50
C ALA A 94 15.75 -14.14 19.07
N SER A 95 16.91 -13.47 19.24
CA SER A 95 18.11 -14.13 19.80
C SER A 95 17.98 -14.46 21.29
N ASN A 96 17.12 -13.73 22.01
CA ASN A 96 17.07 -13.73 23.48
C ASN A 96 15.69 -14.12 24.05
N GLY A 97 14.70 -14.41 23.19
CA GLY A 97 13.39 -14.89 23.62
C GLY A 97 13.35 -16.40 23.46
N GLY A 98 12.78 -17.12 24.44
CA GLY A 98 12.65 -18.58 24.38
C GLY A 98 12.04 -19.08 23.05
N ALA A 99 12.21 -20.38 22.78
CA ALA A 99 11.85 -21.00 21.50
C ALA A 99 10.50 -20.49 20.94
N GLY A 100 10.54 -19.81 19.80
CA GLY A 100 9.37 -19.28 19.10
C GLY A 100 9.12 -17.77 19.23
N ALA A 101 9.93 -17.02 19.98
CA ALA A 101 9.82 -15.57 20.03
C ALA A 101 10.25 -14.91 18.70
N LEU A 102 9.40 -14.03 18.16
CA LEU A 102 9.67 -13.24 16.94
C LEU A 102 9.97 -11.78 17.30
N GLU A 103 11.05 -11.25 16.72
CA GLU A 103 11.37 -9.83 16.72
C GLU A 103 10.82 -9.19 15.45
N TRP A 104 9.83 -8.32 15.61
CA TRP A 104 9.15 -7.61 14.52
C TRP A 104 9.87 -6.31 14.15
N TYR A 105 9.58 -5.82 12.95
CA TYR A 105 10.10 -4.53 12.49
C TYR A 105 9.70 -3.39 13.46
N PRO A 106 10.66 -2.54 13.89
CA PRO A 106 10.39 -1.53 14.92
C PRO A 106 9.30 -0.52 14.50
N ALA A 107 8.30 -0.33 15.36
CA ALA A 107 7.19 0.61 15.10
C ALA A 107 7.69 2.05 14.85
N GLY A 108 8.72 2.50 15.58
CA GLY A 108 9.32 3.82 15.35
C GLY A 108 9.90 3.98 13.93
N ARG A 109 10.41 2.90 13.32
CA ARG A 109 10.88 2.93 11.93
C ARG A 109 9.72 2.95 10.93
N LEU A 110 8.60 2.29 11.24
CA LEU A 110 7.38 2.39 10.41
C LEU A 110 6.86 3.82 10.39
N VAL A 111 6.81 4.49 11.55
CA VAL A 111 6.40 5.90 11.64
C VAL A 111 7.34 6.81 10.86
N LEU A 112 8.66 6.57 10.95
CA LEU A 112 9.65 7.31 10.16
C LEU A 112 9.42 7.13 8.65
N TRP A 113 9.22 5.89 8.18
CA TRP A 113 8.92 5.64 6.77
C TRP A 113 7.62 6.29 6.32
N ALA A 114 6.57 6.25 7.16
CA ALA A 114 5.31 6.90 6.86
C ALA A 114 5.48 8.42 6.71
N ALA A 115 6.29 9.04 7.59
CA ALA A 115 6.61 10.47 7.48
C ALA A 115 7.38 10.78 6.19
N VAL A 116 8.41 10.00 5.86
CA VAL A 116 9.20 10.18 4.62
C VAL A 116 8.31 10.04 3.38
N ILE A 117 7.48 9.00 3.30
CA ILE A 117 6.54 8.81 2.18
C ILE A 117 5.56 9.97 2.12
N GLY A 118 5.05 10.43 3.25
CA GLY A 118 4.15 11.58 3.33
C GLY A 118 4.73 12.88 2.80
N THR A 119 6.06 13.08 2.84
CA THR A 119 6.70 14.27 2.24
C THR A 119 6.74 14.25 0.70
N LEU A 120 6.48 13.10 0.08
CA LEU A 120 6.53 12.90 -1.37
C LEU A 120 5.15 12.98 -2.04
N VAL A 121 4.07 13.10 -1.25
CA VAL A 121 2.67 13.19 -1.71
C VAL A 121 2.22 14.64 -1.69
#